data_AF-A0A9C8GNU5-F1
#
_entry.id   AF-A0A9C8GNU5-F1
#
_cell.length_a   1.000
_cell.length_b   1.000
_cell.length_c   1.000
_cell.angle_alpha   90.00
_cell.angle_beta   90.00
_cell.angle_gamma   90.00
#
_symmetry.space_group_name_H-M   'P 1'
#
loop_
_entity.id
_entity.type
_entity.pdbx_description
1 polymer ?
#
loop_
_entity_poly.entity_id
_entity_poly.type
_entity_poly.pdbx_seq_one_letter_code
_entity_poly.pdbx_strand_id
1 'polypeptide(L)'
;MKTKTKTGTDMMRPLLASTLLGFALIVALLLVLAPTAAPPASAAAAQMLEPPPIYYVLEGAGGDCLSSTTPCSSVQRAIDLATSLVLSATGKTAEVRVASGVYTENLVLTHNVQLRGGWNVSFTHQQPFNAPSVIEGGSVTHTVRVMGDSV
;
A
#
# COMPACT_ATOMS: atom_id res chain seq x y z
N MET A 1 -39.42 35.50 -71.15
CA MET A 1 -39.82 34.49 -70.12
C MET A 1 -38.63 33.59 -69.83
N LYS A 2 -38.10 33.61 -68.61
CA LYS A 2 -37.05 32.68 -68.15
C LYS A 2 -37.34 32.38 -66.67
N THR A 3 -38.01 31.25 -66.43
CA THR A 3 -38.30 30.72 -65.09
C THR A 3 -37.04 30.03 -64.56
N LYS A 4 -36.54 30.49 -63.42
CA LYS A 4 -35.38 29.89 -62.74
C LYS A 4 -35.90 29.12 -61.52
N THR A 5 -35.86 27.80 -61.62
CA THR A 5 -36.20 26.85 -60.55
C THR A 5 -35.19 27.02 -59.41
N LYS A 6 -35.63 27.41 -58.22
CA LYS A 6 -34.77 27.55 -57.03
C LYS A 6 -34.67 26.22 -56.31
N THR A 7 -33.50 25.61 -56.44
CA THR A 7 -33.03 24.32 -55.91
C THR A 7 -33.22 24.20 -54.39
N GLY A 8 -33.69 23.04 -53.94
CA GLY A 8 -34.03 22.64 -52.56
C GLY A 8 -32.89 22.56 -51.54
N THR A 9 -31.95 23.52 -51.57
CA THR A 9 -30.79 23.58 -50.66
C THR A 9 -31.04 24.47 -49.43
N ASP A 10 -32.11 25.29 -49.44
CA ASP A 10 -32.45 26.20 -48.34
C ASP A 10 -33.24 25.52 -47.20
N MET A 11 -33.84 24.36 -47.43
CA MET A 11 -34.72 23.68 -46.46
C MET A 11 -33.98 22.68 -45.53
N MET A 12 -32.74 22.30 -45.86
CA MET A 12 -31.96 21.28 -45.14
C MET A 12 -31.03 21.87 -44.06
N ARG A 13 -30.71 23.16 -44.14
CA ARG A 13 -29.90 23.91 -43.16
C ARG A 13 -30.53 24.07 -41.77
N PRO A 14 -31.84 24.37 -41.60
CA PRO A 14 -32.41 24.51 -40.26
C PRO A 14 -32.57 23.17 -39.53
N LEU A 15 -32.68 22.05 -40.26
CA LEU A 15 -32.77 20.70 -39.71
C LEU A 15 -31.43 20.24 -39.09
N LEU A 16 -30.30 20.56 -39.73
CA LEU A 16 -28.96 20.23 -39.21
C LEU A 16 -28.54 21.10 -38.01
N ALA A 17 -29.02 22.34 -37.94
CA ALA A 17 -28.71 23.23 -36.82
C ALA A 17 -29.42 22.80 -35.52
N SER A 18 -30.66 22.31 -35.63
CA SER A 18 -31.48 21.90 -34.48
C SER A 18 -30.95 20.63 -33.80
N THR A 19 -30.44 19.67 -34.59
CA THR A 19 -29.89 18.41 -34.05
C THR A 19 -28.59 18.62 -33.28
N LEU A 20 -27.71 19.50 -33.76
CA LEU A 20 -26.46 19.84 -33.07
C LEU A 20 -26.71 20.55 -31.74
N LEU A 21 -27.70 21.44 -31.69
CA LEU A 21 -28.08 22.15 -30.46
C LEU A 21 -28.66 21.20 -29.41
N GLY A 22 -29.53 20.27 -29.85
CA GLY A 22 -30.11 19.24 -28.98
C GLY A 22 -29.04 18.29 -28.40
N PHE A 23 -28.07 17.88 -29.22
CA PHE A 23 -26.99 17.00 -28.76
C PHE A 23 -26.08 17.70 -27.76
N ALA A 24 -25.73 18.97 -27.99
CA ALA A 24 -24.93 19.77 -27.06
C ALA A 24 -25.62 19.94 -25.70
N LEU A 25 -26.95 20.14 -25.69
CA LEU A 25 -27.72 20.27 -24.45
C LEU A 25 -27.77 18.96 -23.66
N ILE A 26 -27.90 17.82 -24.35
CA ILE A 26 -27.90 16.49 -23.72
C ILE A 26 -26.52 16.17 -23.11
N VAL A 27 -25.43 16.50 -23.82
CA VAL A 27 -24.06 16.31 -23.30
C VAL A 27 -23.81 17.21 -22.09
N ALA A 28 -24.24 18.48 -22.14
CA ALA A 28 -24.13 19.39 -21.00
C ALA A 28 -24.95 18.90 -19.80
N LEU A 29 -26.15 18.38 -20.02
CA LEU A 29 -26.99 17.83 -18.95
C LEU A 29 -26.36 16.56 -18.35
N LEU A 30 -25.77 15.67 -19.17
CA LEU A 30 -25.06 14.49 -18.70
C LEU A 30 -23.80 14.84 -17.88
N LEU A 31 -23.10 15.94 -18.23
CA LEU A 31 -21.96 16.43 -17.46
C LEU A 31 -22.39 17.05 -16.12
N VAL A 32 -23.58 17.65 -16.03
CA VAL A 32 -24.13 18.22 -14.79
C VAL A 32 -24.71 17.13 -13.88
N LEU A 33 -25.22 16.02 -14.43
CA LEU A 33 -25.71 14.88 -13.65
C LEU A 33 -24.61 13.88 -13.24
N ALA A 34 -23.36 14.09 -13.64
CA ALA A 34 -22.27 13.25 -13.16
C ALA A 34 -22.16 13.43 -11.63
N PRO A 35 -22.39 12.37 -10.83
CA PRO A 35 -22.24 12.48 -9.40
C PRO A 35 -20.78 12.82 -9.11
N THR A 36 -20.53 14.00 -8.54
CA THR A 36 -19.26 14.30 -7.87
C THR A 36 -19.19 13.37 -6.68
N ALA A 37 -18.64 12.18 -6.90
CA ALA A 37 -18.38 11.20 -5.86
C ALA A 37 -17.33 11.79 -4.92
N ALA A 38 -17.77 12.64 -3.99
CA ALA A 38 -17.08 12.78 -2.73
C ALA A 38 -16.96 11.36 -2.16
N PRO A 39 -15.74 10.87 -1.87
CA PRO A 39 -15.60 9.55 -1.28
C PRO A 39 -16.49 9.49 -0.04
N PRO A 40 -17.29 8.42 0.16
CA PRO A 40 -18.10 8.32 1.35
C PRO A 40 -17.13 8.38 2.55
N ALA A 41 -17.44 9.19 3.55
CA ALA A 41 -16.66 9.30 4.80
C ALA A 41 -16.39 7.92 5.46
N SER A 42 -17.15 6.89 5.08
CA SER A 42 -16.94 5.48 5.39
C SER A 42 -15.60 4.91 4.87
N ALA A 43 -15.13 5.31 3.69
CA ALA A 43 -13.84 4.85 3.15
C ALA A 43 -12.65 5.43 3.94
N ALA A 44 -12.74 6.69 4.37
CA ALA A 44 -11.73 7.29 5.25
C ALA A 44 -11.71 6.65 6.65
N ALA A 45 -12.87 6.24 7.17
CA ALA A 45 -12.97 5.52 8.44
C ALA A 45 -12.44 4.07 8.35
N ALA A 46 -12.56 3.40 7.20
CA ALA A 46 -12.02 2.06 6.99
C ALA A 46 -10.48 2.02 7.06
N GLN A 47 -9.79 3.08 6.63
CA GLN A 47 -8.34 3.18 6.68
C GLN A 47 -7.78 3.22 8.12
N MET A 48 -8.59 3.65 9.10
CA MET A 48 -8.17 3.63 10.51
C MET A 48 -8.12 2.22 11.11
N LEU A 49 -8.80 1.22 10.54
CA LEU A 49 -8.96 -0.10 11.16
C LEU A 49 -8.09 -1.22 10.59
N GLU A 50 -7.15 -0.94 9.68
CA GLU A 50 -6.22 -1.97 9.24
C GLU A 50 -5.15 -2.25 10.31
N PRO A 51 -4.88 -3.50 10.71
CA PRO A 51 -3.75 -3.78 11.60
C PRO A 51 -2.43 -3.31 10.96
N PRO A 52 -1.42 -2.93 11.77
CA PRO A 52 -0.11 -2.63 11.22
C PRO A 52 0.42 -3.83 10.42
N PRO A 53 1.16 -3.61 9.33
CA PRO A 53 1.76 -4.71 8.58
C PRO A 53 2.73 -5.49 9.47
N ILE A 54 2.64 -6.82 9.41
CA ILE A 54 3.41 -7.74 10.25
C ILE A 54 4.31 -8.58 9.36
N TYR A 55 5.59 -8.69 9.72
CA TYR A 55 6.58 -9.52 9.05
C TYR A 55 7.09 -10.61 9.99
N TYR A 56 7.31 -11.81 9.46
CA TYR A 56 7.57 -13.02 10.25
C TYR A 56 8.97 -13.58 9.95
N VAL A 57 9.76 -13.73 11.00
CA VAL A 57 11.15 -14.20 10.91
C VAL A 57 11.32 -15.47 11.75
N LEU A 58 11.82 -16.54 11.12
CA LEU A 58 12.10 -17.83 11.72
C LEU A 58 13.46 -18.34 11.22
N GLU A 59 14.34 -18.68 12.15
CA GLU A 59 15.65 -19.25 11.86
C GLU A 59 15.56 -20.44 10.87
N GLY A 60 16.40 -20.44 9.84
CA GLY A 60 16.43 -21.48 8.81
C GLY A 60 15.27 -21.48 7.80
N ALA A 61 14.31 -20.56 7.92
CA ALA A 61 13.19 -20.48 6.98
C ALA A 61 13.57 -19.82 5.63
N GLY A 62 12.80 -20.14 4.58
CA GLY A 62 13.06 -19.69 3.19
C GLY A 62 11.92 -18.89 2.55
N GLY A 63 10.95 -18.42 3.33
CA GLY A 63 9.75 -17.73 2.84
C GLY A 63 9.95 -16.24 2.54
N ASP A 64 8.83 -15.53 2.39
CA ASP A 64 8.75 -14.13 1.95
C ASP A 64 8.60 -13.13 3.11
N CYS A 65 8.52 -13.63 4.35
CA CYS A 65 8.27 -12.87 5.57
C CYS A 65 6.83 -12.33 5.72
N LEU A 66 5.90 -12.54 4.77
CA LEU A 66 4.61 -11.84 4.75
C LEU A 66 3.51 -12.57 5.53
N SER A 67 3.74 -13.82 5.89
CA SER A 67 2.81 -14.68 6.61
C SER A 67 3.54 -15.53 7.64
N SER A 68 2.86 -15.89 8.73
CA SER A 68 3.37 -16.84 9.74
C SER A 68 3.63 -18.23 9.17
N THR A 69 3.03 -18.59 8.02
CA THR A 69 3.26 -19.85 7.31
C THR A 69 4.40 -19.79 6.30
N THR A 70 4.87 -18.58 5.93
CA THR A 70 5.99 -18.35 5.02
C THR A 70 7.03 -17.40 5.63
N PRO A 71 7.52 -17.68 6.85
CA PRO A 71 8.52 -16.81 7.46
C PRO A 71 9.84 -16.87 6.69
N CYS A 72 10.61 -15.81 6.76
CA CYS A 72 11.97 -15.76 6.21
C CYS A 72 13.02 -15.91 7.33
N SER A 73 14.27 -16.18 6.96
CA SER A 73 15.36 -16.41 7.92
C SER A 73 16.15 -15.16 8.33
N SER A 74 16.04 -14.06 7.58
CA SER A 74 16.81 -12.83 7.86
C SER A 74 15.93 -11.77 8.50
N VAL A 75 16.37 -11.29 9.67
CA VAL A 75 15.79 -10.15 10.38
C VAL A 75 15.99 -8.87 9.57
N GLN A 76 17.16 -8.65 8.97
CA GLN A 76 17.42 -7.47 8.15
C GLN A 76 16.48 -7.40 6.94
N ARG A 77 16.26 -8.53 6.25
CA ARG A 77 15.31 -8.58 5.13
C ARG A 77 13.89 -8.18 5.55
N ALA A 78 13.43 -8.63 6.71
CA ALA A 78 12.12 -8.23 7.23
C ALA A 78 12.07 -6.73 7.56
N ILE A 79 13.15 -6.15 8.09
CA ILE A 79 13.27 -4.70 8.32
C ILE A 79 13.22 -3.92 6.99
N ASP A 80 13.90 -4.40 5.95
CA ASP A 80 13.91 -3.76 4.63
C ASP A 80 12.52 -3.78 3.99
N LEU A 81 11.80 -4.91 4.11
CA LEU A 81 10.42 -5.06 3.65
C LEU A 81 9.46 -4.16 4.44
N ALA A 82 9.60 -4.15 5.77
CA ALA A 82 8.82 -3.30 6.66
C ALA A 82 8.98 -1.82 6.29
N THR A 83 10.21 -1.40 5.98
CA THR A 83 10.50 -0.02 5.60
C THR A 83 9.96 0.33 4.21
N SER A 84 10.25 -0.50 3.20
CA SER A 84 9.86 -0.24 1.81
C SER A 84 8.34 -0.21 1.58
N LEU A 85 7.59 -1.07 2.28
CA LEU A 85 6.15 -1.20 2.11
C LEU A 85 5.35 -0.23 3.00
N VAL A 86 5.78 0.04 4.24
CA VAL A 86 5.09 0.98 5.14
C VAL A 86 5.11 2.40 4.61
N LEU A 87 6.24 2.82 4.04
CA LEU A 87 6.37 4.15 3.43
C LEU A 87 5.35 4.36 2.29
N SER A 88 4.84 3.28 1.69
CA SER A 88 3.91 3.36 0.55
C SER A 88 2.43 3.28 0.90
N ALA A 89 2.03 2.77 2.08
CA ALA A 89 0.67 2.21 2.21
C ALA A 89 -0.22 2.78 3.34
N THR A 90 0.30 3.00 4.56
CA THR A 90 -0.62 3.07 5.73
C THR A 90 -0.31 4.10 6.80
N GLY A 91 0.88 4.74 6.79
CA GLY A 91 1.29 5.64 7.87
C GLY A 91 1.37 4.98 9.26
N LYS A 92 1.30 3.64 9.31
CA LYS A 92 1.37 2.82 10.54
C LYS A 92 2.75 2.19 10.65
N THR A 93 3.31 2.16 11.86
CA THR A 93 4.59 1.50 12.12
C THR A 93 4.46 -0.02 11.91
N ALA A 94 5.26 -0.59 10.99
CA ALA A 94 5.34 -2.05 10.81
C ALA A 94 5.86 -2.76 12.05
N GLU A 95 5.47 -4.02 12.20
CA GLU A 95 6.00 -4.93 13.21
C GLU A 95 6.77 -6.08 12.55
N VAL A 96 7.99 -6.32 13.00
CA VAL A 96 8.79 -7.51 12.67
C VAL A 96 8.77 -8.44 13.86
N ARG A 97 8.12 -9.60 13.71
CA ARG A 97 8.05 -10.67 14.71
C ARG A 97 9.16 -11.66 14.48
N VAL A 98 10.03 -11.80 15.47
CA VAL A 98 11.16 -12.72 15.42
C VAL A 98 10.86 -13.91 16.34
N ALA A 99 10.82 -15.10 15.76
CA ALA A 99 10.68 -16.34 16.49
C ALA A 99 11.93 -16.61 17.35
N SER A 100 11.78 -17.44 18.37
CA SER A 100 12.90 -17.96 19.14
C SER A 100 13.97 -18.57 18.24
N GLY A 101 15.23 -18.27 18.51
CA GLY A 101 16.35 -18.72 17.70
C GLY A 101 17.56 -17.81 17.83
N VAL A 102 18.64 -18.18 17.15
CA VAL A 102 19.87 -17.38 17.06
C VAL A 102 20.03 -16.87 15.63
N TYR A 103 20.11 -15.55 15.50
CA TYR A 103 20.23 -14.87 14.21
C TYR A 103 21.59 -14.18 14.15
N THR A 104 22.50 -14.69 13.32
CA THR A 104 23.84 -14.12 13.14
C THR A 104 23.86 -13.19 11.93
N GLU A 105 23.51 -11.92 12.14
CA GLU A 105 23.48 -10.89 11.09
C GLU A 105 23.67 -9.48 11.67
N ASN A 106 24.10 -8.54 10.83
CA ASN A 106 24.19 -7.13 11.22
C ASN A 106 22.86 -6.42 10.94
N LEU A 107 22.37 -5.64 11.91
CA LEU A 107 21.10 -4.92 11.79
C LEU A 107 21.29 -3.42 11.58
N VAL A 108 20.54 -2.90 10.61
CA VAL A 108 20.44 -1.49 10.27
C VAL A 108 18.99 -1.06 10.37
N LEU A 109 18.69 -0.22 11.36
CA LEU A 109 17.38 0.39 11.57
C LEU A 109 17.44 1.85 11.09
N THR A 110 16.90 2.09 9.90
CA THR A 110 16.89 3.40 9.24
C THR A 110 15.58 4.15 9.41
N HIS A 111 14.48 3.44 9.68
CA HIS A 111 13.13 3.99 9.78
C HIS A 111 12.40 3.41 10.99
N ASN A 112 11.23 3.98 11.29
CA ASN A 112 10.41 3.55 12.41
C ASN A 112 9.79 2.16 12.11
N VAL A 113 10.33 1.13 12.75
CA VAL A 113 9.85 -0.27 12.71
C VAL A 113 9.89 -0.84 14.13
N GLN A 114 8.87 -1.61 14.49
CA GLN A 114 8.84 -2.35 15.76
C GLN A 114 9.45 -3.73 15.58
N LEU A 115 10.67 -3.95 16.09
CA LEU A 115 11.28 -5.28 16.16
C LEU A 115 10.90 -5.96 17.47
N ARG A 116 10.15 -7.07 17.39
CA ARG A 116 9.66 -7.82 18.55
C ARG A 116 10.14 -9.27 18.51
N GLY A 117 11.13 -9.59 19.34
CA GLY A 117 11.57 -10.96 19.58
C GLY A 117 10.70 -11.70 20.59
N GLY A 118 11.00 -12.97 20.80
CA GLY A 118 10.32 -13.78 21.81
C GLY A 118 9.13 -14.59 21.30
N TRP A 119 8.88 -14.65 19.98
CA TRP A 119 7.74 -15.39 19.46
C TRP A 119 8.00 -16.89 19.42
N ASN A 120 6.97 -17.71 19.66
CA ASN A 120 7.07 -19.13 19.34
C ASN A 120 7.14 -19.33 17.80
N VAL A 121 7.58 -20.51 17.36
CA VAL A 121 7.75 -20.83 15.92
C VAL A 121 6.45 -20.75 15.10
N SER A 122 5.29 -20.83 15.76
CA SER A 122 3.98 -20.68 15.12
C SER A 122 3.44 -19.25 15.12
N PHE A 123 4.18 -18.31 15.72
CA PHE A 123 3.81 -16.90 15.86
C PHE A 123 2.43 -16.66 16.52
N THR A 124 2.01 -17.57 17.39
CA THR A 124 0.75 -17.47 18.14
C THR A 124 0.91 -16.84 19.51
N HIS A 125 2.09 -16.96 20.12
CA HIS A 125 2.36 -16.42 21.45
C HIS A 125 3.74 -15.77 21.51
N GLN A 126 3.81 -14.59 22.13
CA GLN A 126 5.07 -13.96 22.51
C GLN A 126 5.42 -14.38 23.94
N GLN A 127 6.53 -15.10 24.09
CA GLN A 127 7.00 -15.70 25.34
C GLN A 127 8.50 -15.40 25.51
N PRO A 128 8.90 -14.15 25.78
CA PRO A 128 10.32 -13.74 25.76
C PRO A 128 11.21 -14.52 26.75
N PHE A 129 10.64 -15.01 27.85
CA PHE A 129 11.36 -15.84 28.83
C PHE A 129 11.55 -17.30 28.39
N ASN A 130 10.58 -17.87 27.68
CA ASN A 130 10.57 -19.30 27.33
C ASN A 130 10.98 -19.57 25.88
N ALA A 131 10.96 -18.53 25.05
CA ALA A 131 11.21 -18.57 23.62
C ALA A 131 12.09 -17.38 23.20
N PRO A 132 13.29 -17.18 23.81
CA PRO A 132 14.12 -16.01 23.54
C PRO A 132 14.58 -15.99 22.08
N SER A 133 14.65 -14.78 21.51
CA SER A 133 15.33 -14.52 20.24
C SER A 133 16.65 -13.81 20.54
N VAL A 134 17.75 -14.36 20.04
CA VAL A 134 19.08 -13.78 20.20
C VAL A 134 19.55 -13.29 18.84
N ILE A 135 19.94 -12.03 18.76
CA ILE A 135 20.52 -11.44 17.55
C ILE A 135 21.98 -11.16 17.85
N GLU A 136 22.85 -11.85 17.15
CA GLU A 136 24.30 -11.72 17.28
C GLU A 136 24.82 -10.96 16.07
N GLY A 137 25.39 -9.77 16.30
CA GLY A 137 26.13 -9.09 15.24
C GLY A 137 27.27 -9.99 14.75
N GLY A 138 27.49 -10.07 13.43
CA GLY A 138 28.49 -10.97 12.86
C GLY A 138 29.92 -10.75 13.39
N SER A 139 30.80 -11.71 13.10
CA SER A 139 32.12 -11.95 13.73
C SER A 139 33.22 -10.88 13.56
N VAL A 140 32.94 -9.71 12.98
CA VAL A 140 33.98 -8.69 12.73
C VAL A 140 33.65 -7.29 13.24
N THR A 141 32.37 -6.98 13.49
CA THR A 141 31.92 -5.73 14.13
C THR A 141 30.48 -5.91 14.62
N HIS A 142 30.28 -6.14 15.92
CA HIS A 142 28.93 -6.21 16.50
C HIS A 142 28.28 -4.83 16.45
N THR A 143 27.42 -4.58 15.46
CA THR A 143 26.79 -3.26 15.32
C THR A 143 25.29 -3.43 15.14
N VAL A 144 24.52 -3.01 16.14
CA VAL A 144 23.12 -2.61 15.96
C VAL A 144 23.15 -1.11 15.73
N ARG A 145 22.95 -0.68 14.48
CA ARG A 145 22.98 0.75 14.14
C ARG A 145 21.56 1.30 14.10
N VAL A 146 21.26 2.21 15.03
CA VAL A 146 20.03 3.01 15.03
C VAL A 146 20.37 4.37 14.43
N MET A 147 19.80 4.69 13.27
CA MET A 147 19.91 6.02 12.68
C MET A 147 18.65 6.81 13.00
N GLY A 148 18.82 8.00 13.56
CA GLY A 148 17.74 8.95 13.75
C GLY A 148 17.84 10.04 12.68
N ASP A 149 16.73 10.32 12.01
CA ASP A 149 16.59 11.54 11.23
C ASP A 149 16.21 12.66 12.20
N SER A 150 17.01 13.73 12.21
CA SER A 150 16.72 14.91 13.01
C SER A 150 15.49 15.62 12.44
N VAL A 151 14.45 15.79 13.27
CA VAL A 151 13.34 16.72 13.00
C VAL A 151 13.76 18.16 13.28
#